data_AF-A0A353RMR2-F1
#
_entry.id   AF-A0A353RMR2-F1
#
_cell.length_a   1.000
_cell.length_b   1.000
_cell.length_c   1.000
_cell.angle_alpha   90.00
_cell.angle_beta   90.00
_cell.angle_gamma   90.00
#
_symmetry.space_group_name_H-M   'P 1'
#
loop_
_entity.id
_entity.type
_entity.pdbx_description
1 polymer ?
#
loop_
_entity_poly.entity_id
_entity_poly.type
_entity_poly.pdbx_seq_one_letter_code
_entity_poly.pdbx_strand_id
1 'polypeptide(L)'
;MRRILHLTAILLCSMLGGVPMKGQSLDSPVDYVNILMGTQSEFALSNGNTYPAIALPWGMNFWTPQTRKNGDGWQYAYTDNKLNGFKQTHQPSPWMNDYGQFSIFPMVGRMEFDQEKRASWYSHKAEVAKPYYYSVYLADHDVTAEITPTERAAIFRFTFPETENAYVLLDAFDRGSAVEILPEKNAVTGYTTRNSGGVPENFRNYFVIVFDKPFRQNHVVKDGKIARNGTKAEASHAGAFVGFSTQHGEKVVARVASSFISQEQAWQNLKEVAGRDFEAVKLEGRDAWNGVLGKIEVEGGNLDQKRTFYSTLYRSTLFPRKFYEMDAAGNIVHYSPYNGEVLPGYMYTDTGFWDTFRALFPLLNLVYPSVNREIQQGLVNAYKESGFLPEWASPGHRGIMIGSNSASVVADAYLKGLRGYDIEALYKAMLHGTENVHPNVSSTGRLGHEYYNKLGYVPCDVEINESAARTLEYAYADWTIYKLARALKRPQKEISLFAERCLNYRNLYSPEYKLMRGRNQDGSFQSPFNPTKWGDAFTEGNSWHYTWS
;
A
#
# COMPACT_ATOMS: atom_id res chain seq x y z
N MET A 1 -32.96 58.71 -53.10
CA MET A 1 -33.27 57.26 -53.17
C MET A 1 -31.95 56.52 -53.03
N ARG A 2 -31.64 56.04 -51.83
CA ARG A 2 -31.81 54.65 -51.36
C ARG A 2 -30.71 53.70 -51.88
N ARG A 3 -29.80 53.40 -50.93
CA ARG A 3 -29.19 52.09 -50.63
C ARG A 3 -28.43 51.40 -51.77
N ILE A 4 -27.09 51.50 -51.75
CA ILE A 4 -26.14 50.40 -51.98
C ILE A 4 -24.79 50.90 -51.44
N LEU A 5 -24.44 50.48 -50.22
CA LEU A 5 -23.08 50.51 -49.65
C LEU A 5 -23.29 50.04 -48.21
N HIS A 6 -23.06 48.75 -47.97
CA HIS A 6 -22.87 48.05 -46.67
C HIS A 6 -23.26 46.58 -46.87
N LEU A 7 -22.49 45.85 -47.70
CA LEU A 7 -22.64 44.40 -47.80
C LEU A 7 -21.33 43.67 -48.10
N THR A 8 -20.22 44.18 -47.56
CA THR A 8 -18.88 43.57 -47.74
C THR A 8 -18.01 43.58 -46.49
N ALA A 9 -18.63 43.60 -45.30
CA ALA A 9 -17.90 43.56 -44.02
C ALA A 9 -18.56 42.67 -42.94
N ILE A 10 -19.48 41.78 -43.31
CA ILE A 10 -20.09 40.80 -42.39
C ILE A 10 -20.10 39.42 -43.05
N LEU A 11 -18.94 38.95 -43.50
CA LEU A 11 -18.76 37.56 -43.92
C LEU A 11 -17.31 37.09 -43.74
N LEU A 12 -16.62 37.64 -42.72
CA LEU A 12 -15.25 37.26 -42.37
C LEU A 12 -15.01 37.12 -40.86
N CYS A 13 -16.07 36.86 -40.07
CA CYS A 13 -15.97 36.67 -38.62
C CYS A 13 -16.78 35.48 -38.08
N SER A 14 -17.08 34.48 -38.92
CA SER A 14 -17.77 33.25 -38.50
C SER A 14 -16.99 31.97 -38.82
N MET A 15 -15.68 32.08 -39.04
CA MET A 15 -14.75 30.93 -39.12
C MET A 15 -13.72 30.96 -37.97
N LEU A 16 -14.14 31.35 -36.77
CA LEU A 16 -13.52 30.82 -35.56
C LEU A 16 -14.10 29.42 -35.38
N GLY A 17 -13.45 28.45 -36.04
CA GLY A 17 -13.73 27.04 -35.83
C GLY A 17 -13.69 26.76 -34.34
N GLY A 18 -14.83 26.40 -33.78
CA GLY A 18 -14.87 25.75 -32.48
C GLY A 18 -13.95 24.54 -32.60
N VAL A 19 -12.80 24.60 -31.92
CA VAL A 19 -12.02 23.39 -31.65
C VAL A 19 -13.03 22.46 -30.99
N PRO A 20 -13.38 21.31 -31.60
CA PRO A 20 -14.18 20.35 -30.88
C PRO A 20 -13.34 20.00 -29.66
N MET A 21 -13.83 20.34 -28.47
CA MET A 21 -13.42 19.64 -27.27
C MET A 21 -13.72 18.18 -27.57
N LYS A 22 -12.72 17.44 -28.06
CA LYS A 22 -12.74 15.99 -27.97
C LYS A 22 -12.77 15.73 -26.47
N GLY A 23 -13.98 15.55 -25.93
CA GLY A 23 -14.14 14.88 -24.65
C GLY A 23 -13.28 13.63 -24.74
N GLN A 24 -12.37 13.47 -23.79
CA GLN A 24 -11.45 12.34 -23.75
C GLN A 24 -12.30 11.07 -23.81
N SER A 25 -12.26 10.35 -24.93
CA SER A 25 -12.99 9.11 -25.09
C SER A 25 -12.38 8.11 -24.09
N LEU A 26 -13.22 7.55 -23.21
CA LEU A 26 -12.80 6.57 -22.22
C LEU A 26 -12.66 5.22 -22.94
N ASP A 27 -11.53 5.04 -23.60
CA ASP A 27 -11.33 3.95 -24.56
C ASP A 27 -10.73 2.69 -23.93
N SER A 28 -10.09 2.79 -22.75
CA SER A 28 -9.48 1.64 -22.09
C SER A 28 -9.84 1.52 -20.60
N PRO A 29 -9.79 0.31 -19.99
CA PRO A 29 -10.14 0.07 -18.59
C PRO A 29 -9.57 1.08 -17.59
N VAL A 30 -8.29 1.45 -17.74
CA VAL A 30 -7.62 2.38 -16.83
C VAL A 30 -8.18 3.81 -16.87
N ASP A 31 -8.87 4.21 -17.94
CA ASP A 31 -9.46 5.55 -18.04
C ASP A 31 -10.64 5.75 -17.08
N TYR A 32 -11.32 4.67 -16.72
CA TYR A 32 -12.42 4.65 -15.75
C TYR A 32 -11.94 4.73 -14.30
N VAL A 33 -10.65 4.50 -14.04
CA VAL A 33 -10.11 4.46 -12.68
C VAL A 33 -10.04 5.86 -12.07
N ASN A 34 -10.66 6.01 -10.90
CA ASN A 34 -10.54 7.16 -10.04
C ASN A 34 -9.73 6.79 -8.78
N ILE A 35 -8.45 7.19 -8.73
CA ILE A 35 -7.60 6.94 -7.56
C ILE A 35 -7.89 7.87 -6.38
N LEU A 36 -8.82 8.82 -6.53
CA LEU A 36 -9.35 9.66 -5.44
C LEU A 36 -10.62 9.05 -4.81
N MET A 37 -11.15 7.94 -5.36
CA MET A 37 -12.29 7.25 -4.75
C MET A 37 -11.91 6.77 -3.35
N GLY A 38 -12.59 7.32 -2.34
CA GLY A 38 -12.39 7.03 -0.92
C GLY A 38 -11.39 7.93 -0.18
N THR A 39 -10.86 8.99 -0.82
CA THR A 39 -9.92 9.94 -0.18
C THR A 39 -10.60 11.09 0.56
N GLN A 40 -11.90 11.31 0.32
CA GLN A 40 -12.72 12.22 1.11
C GLN A 40 -13.18 11.50 2.38
N SER A 41 -12.25 11.26 3.28
CA SER A 41 -12.39 10.39 4.44
C SER A 41 -11.81 11.11 5.66
N GLU A 42 -12.47 10.95 6.81
CA GLU A 42 -11.95 11.45 8.09
C GLU A 42 -11.91 10.34 9.12
N PHE A 43 -11.17 10.56 10.21
CA PHE A 43 -11.09 9.61 11.34
C PHE A 43 -12.49 9.18 11.82
N ALA A 44 -13.41 10.13 11.95
CA ALA A 44 -14.73 9.89 12.49
C ALA A 44 -15.67 9.11 11.55
N LEU A 45 -15.46 9.19 10.23
CA LEU A 45 -16.29 8.51 9.24
C LEU A 45 -15.49 8.24 7.97
N SER A 46 -15.33 6.95 7.66
CA SER A 46 -14.64 6.50 6.46
C SER A 46 -15.59 6.42 5.26
N ASN A 47 -15.18 7.01 4.14
CA ASN A 47 -15.72 6.73 2.81
C ASN A 47 -14.79 5.79 2.00
N GLY A 48 -13.82 5.17 2.68
CA GLY A 48 -12.82 4.27 2.08
C GLY A 48 -11.44 4.37 2.73
N ASN A 49 -11.10 5.51 3.36
CA ASN A 49 -9.81 5.76 4.01
C ASN A 49 -8.61 5.46 3.11
N THR A 50 -8.73 5.87 1.84
CA THR A 50 -7.67 5.66 0.84
C THR A 50 -6.83 6.91 0.64
N TYR A 51 -5.67 6.74 0.01
CA TYR A 51 -4.90 7.82 -0.61
C TYR A 51 -4.74 7.53 -2.12
N PRO A 52 -4.45 8.55 -2.95
CA PRO A 52 -4.18 8.36 -4.37
C PRO A 52 -2.82 7.71 -4.57
N ALA A 53 -2.77 6.38 -4.47
CA ALA A 53 -1.59 5.60 -4.81
C ALA A 53 -1.29 5.75 -6.31
N ILE A 54 -0.08 6.21 -6.61
CA ILE A 54 0.46 6.33 -7.96
C ILE A 54 1.53 5.25 -8.04
N ALA A 55 1.19 4.16 -8.72
CA ALA A 55 1.96 2.92 -8.66
C ALA A 55 1.71 2.05 -9.89
N LEU A 56 2.56 1.05 -10.11
CA LEU A 56 2.22 -0.11 -10.92
C LEU A 56 1.45 -1.16 -10.09
N PRO A 57 0.73 -2.11 -10.72
CA PRO A 57 0.08 -3.21 -10.01
C PRO A 57 1.07 -3.95 -9.09
N TRP A 58 0.71 -4.08 -7.82
CA TRP A 58 1.56 -4.65 -6.74
C TRP A 58 2.97 -4.04 -6.62
N GLY A 59 3.20 -2.81 -7.10
CA GLY A 59 4.50 -2.15 -7.06
C GLY A 59 5.08 -2.08 -5.64
N MET A 60 6.40 -2.24 -5.52
CA MET A 60 7.08 -2.20 -4.23
C MET A 60 6.97 -0.83 -3.59
N ASN A 61 7.14 0.24 -4.37
CA ASN A 61 7.11 1.62 -3.88
C ASN A 61 5.90 2.35 -4.45
N PHE A 62 4.96 2.79 -3.60
CA PHE A 62 3.88 3.68 -4.03
C PHE A 62 4.30 5.13 -3.85
N TRP A 63 3.75 6.00 -4.70
CA TRP A 63 3.88 7.45 -4.57
C TRP A 63 2.52 8.07 -4.30
N THR A 64 2.49 9.14 -3.51
CA THR A 64 1.26 9.91 -3.26
C THR A 64 1.58 11.39 -3.01
N PRO A 65 0.73 12.34 -3.46
CA PRO A 65 0.68 13.66 -2.83
C PRO A 65 0.40 13.52 -1.32
N GLN A 66 1.01 14.39 -0.52
CA GLN A 66 0.82 14.47 0.93
C GLN A 66 0.24 15.84 1.32
N THR A 67 -0.90 15.82 2.01
CA THR A 67 -1.59 17.03 2.50
C THR A 67 -1.40 17.25 4.00
N ARG A 68 -1.36 16.16 4.77
CA ARG A 68 -1.25 16.19 6.24
C ARG A 68 0.18 16.02 6.72
N LYS A 69 0.39 16.23 8.02
CA LYS A 69 1.70 16.18 8.66
C LYS A 69 2.36 14.80 8.56
N ASN A 70 3.69 14.78 8.57
CA ASN A 70 4.48 13.56 8.66
C ASN A 70 4.02 12.70 9.85
N GLY A 71 3.74 11.42 9.57
CA GLY A 71 3.24 10.48 10.56
C GLY A 71 1.73 10.43 10.75
N ASP A 72 0.96 11.31 10.12
CA ASP A 72 -0.50 11.17 10.06
C ASP A 72 -0.90 10.02 9.14
N GLY A 73 -1.78 9.13 9.62
CA GLY A 73 -2.31 8.03 8.83
C GLY A 73 -3.19 8.52 7.67
N TRP A 74 -3.84 9.67 7.79
CA TRP A 74 -4.59 10.30 6.70
C TRP A 74 -3.65 11.18 5.86
N GLN A 75 -2.61 10.57 5.29
CA GLN A 75 -1.53 11.28 4.58
C GLN A 75 -2.03 12.18 3.43
N TYR A 76 -3.19 11.85 2.85
CA TYR A 76 -3.90 12.68 1.89
C TYR A 76 -5.40 12.69 2.26
N ALA A 77 -6.02 13.88 2.26
CA ALA A 77 -7.47 14.01 2.32
C ALA A 77 -7.97 14.99 1.27
N TYR A 78 -9.05 14.62 0.57
CA TYR A 78 -9.63 15.41 -0.53
C TYR A 78 -10.10 16.81 -0.09
N THR A 79 -10.39 17.01 1.20
CA THR A 79 -10.83 18.30 1.74
C THR A 79 -9.67 19.24 2.08
N ASP A 80 -8.43 18.76 2.03
CA ASP A 80 -7.26 19.55 2.37
C ASP A 80 -6.82 20.38 1.16
N ASN A 81 -6.59 21.67 1.37
CA ASN A 81 -6.32 22.62 0.29
C ASN A 81 -4.83 22.88 0.03
N LYS A 82 -3.93 22.18 0.74
CA LYS A 82 -2.49 22.35 0.64
C LYS A 82 -1.76 21.02 0.53
N LEU A 83 -0.68 21.00 -0.25
CA LEU A 83 0.27 19.90 -0.37
C LEU A 83 1.61 20.29 0.22
N ASN A 84 2.23 19.37 0.95
CA ASN A 84 3.53 19.58 1.61
C ASN A 84 4.62 18.60 1.15
N GLY A 85 4.31 17.67 0.25
CA GLY A 85 5.25 16.66 -0.22
C GLY A 85 4.67 15.76 -1.28
N PHE A 86 5.55 15.15 -2.06
CA PHE A 86 5.27 13.95 -2.85
C PHE A 86 6.03 12.80 -2.22
N LYS A 87 5.29 11.89 -1.60
CA LYS A 87 5.80 10.92 -0.64
C LYS A 87 5.90 9.54 -1.27
N GLN A 88 7.03 8.86 -1.07
CA GLN A 88 7.11 7.41 -1.20
C GLN A 88 6.47 6.79 0.05
N THR A 89 5.52 5.88 -0.14
CA THR A 89 4.72 5.29 0.95
C THR A 89 4.53 3.79 0.75
N HIS A 90 4.41 3.07 1.85
CA HIS A 90 4.05 1.66 1.89
C HIS A 90 2.72 1.39 2.61
N GLN A 91 2.18 2.40 3.30
CA GLN A 91 0.99 2.35 4.15
C GLN A 91 -0.19 1.55 3.55
N PRO A 92 -0.65 0.46 4.18
CA PRO A 92 -1.86 -0.25 3.74
C PRO A 92 -3.16 0.38 4.22
N SER A 93 -3.14 1.08 5.37
CA SER A 93 -4.30 1.78 5.94
C SER A 93 -3.84 2.89 6.89
N PRO A 94 -4.67 3.93 7.17
CA PRO A 94 -4.30 4.96 8.14
C PRO A 94 -4.04 4.41 9.55
N TRP A 95 -4.68 3.29 9.90
CA TRP A 95 -4.56 2.63 11.20
C TRP A 95 -3.24 1.87 11.36
N MET A 96 -2.79 1.22 10.28
CA MET A 96 -1.50 0.53 10.24
C MET A 96 -0.33 1.52 10.18
N ASN A 97 -0.60 2.69 9.60
CA ASN A 97 0.35 3.74 9.30
C ASN A 97 1.48 3.21 8.40
N ASP A 98 2.60 3.93 8.31
CA ASP A 98 3.55 3.77 7.22
C ASP A 98 4.93 3.34 7.70
N TYR A 99 5.78 2.95 6.74
CA TYR A 99 7.20 2.64 6.93
C TYR A 99 7.99 2.93 5.65
N GLY A 100 9.33 3.07 5.75
CA GLY A 100 10.20 3.24 4.58
C GLY A 100 9.87 4.48 3.75
N GLN A 101 9.49 5.57 4.44
CA GLN A 101 8.86 6.74 3.85
C GLN A 101 9.79 7.96 3.80
N PHE A 102 9.79 8.64 2.66
CA PHE A 102 10.45 9.93 2.45
C PHE A 102 9.64 10.76 1.45
N SER A 103 9.90 12.06 1.35
CA SER A 103 9.19 12.91 0.39
C SER A 103 10.10 13.87 -0.37
N ILE A 104 9.63 14.27 -1.55
CA ILE A 104 10.27 15.26 -2.41
C ILE A 104 9.31 16.43 -2.59
N PHE A 105 9.81 17.67 -2.59
CA PHE A 105 8.95 18.84 -2.78
C PHE A 105 9.69 19.99 -3.50
N PRO A 106 9.17 20.50 -4.64
CA PRO A 106 9.75 21.65 -5.33
C PRO A 106 9.29 22.97 -4.69
N MET A 107 10.18 23.96 -4.67
CA MET A 107 9.94 25.28 -4.10
C MET A 107 10.62 26.38 -4.90
N VAL A 108 10.11 27.60 -4.81
CA VAL A 108 10.72 28.79 -5.43
C VAL A 108 10.96 29.87 -4.37
N GLY A 109 12.10 30.56 -4.48
CA GLY A 109 12.42 31.75 -3.70
C GLY A 109 13.08 31.46 -2.35
N ARG A 110 12.45 30.67 -1.47
CA ARG A 110 12.98 30.37 -0.13
C ARG A 110 13.12 28.87 0.14
N MET A 111 14.20 28.50 0.82
CA MET A 111 14.35 27.17 1.40
C MET A 111 13.55 27.11 2.71
N GLU A 112 12.53 26.26 2.76
CA GLU A 112 11.72 26.03 3.94
C GLU A 112 11.59 24.51 4.18
N PHE A 113 12.01 24.07 5.37
CA PHE A 113 11.99 22.65 5.72
C PHE A 113 10.72 22.27 6.47
N ASP A 114 10.18 23.21 7.26
CA ASP A 114 8.96 23.01 8.02
C ASP A 114 7.80 22.66 7.07
N GLN A 115 7.16 21.52 7.33
CA GLN A 115 6.14 20.96 6.45
C GLN A 115 4.90 21.85 6.27
N GLU A 116 4.55 22.67 7.28
CA GLU A 116 3.40 23.56 7.19
C GLU A 116 3.76 24.82 6.40
N LYS A 117 4.97 25.35 6.62
CA LYS A 117 5.45 26.57 5.97
C LYS A 117 5.89 26.38 4.51
N ARG A 118 6.35 25.18 4.14
CA ARG A 118 6.68 24.82 2.76
C ARG A 118 5.44 24.53 1.92
N ALA A 119 4.34 24.14 2.56
CA ALA A 119 3.13 23.68 1.90
C ALA A 119 2.56 24.72 0.93
N SER A 120 2.06 24.24 -0.21
CA SER A 120 1.52 25.06 -1.27
C SER A 120 0.03 24.82 -1.45
N TRP A 121 -0.75 25.89 -1.67
CA TRP A 121 -2.13 25.78 -2.12
C TRP A 121 -2.22 25.05 -3.47
N TYR A 122 -3.24 24.21 -3.62
CA TYR A 122 -3.58 23.57 -4.89
C TYR A 122 -5.11 23.45 -5.04
N SER A 123 -5.57 23.01 -6.21
CA SER A 123 -6.97 22.71 -6.45
C SER A 123 -7.11 21.41 -7.24
N HIS A 124 -8.11 20.60 -6.92
CA HIS A 124 -8.47 19.42 -7.72
C HIS A 124 -8.81 19.75 -9.18
N LYS A 125 -9.16 21.01 -9.49
CA LYS A 125 -9.37 21.46 -10.88
C LYS A 125 -8.07 21.54 -11.69
N ALA A 126 -6.92 21.65 -11.02
CA ALA A 126 -5.59 21.64 -11.58
C ALA A 126 -4.79 20.41 -11.12
N GLU A 127 -5.51 19.33 -10.78
CA GLU A 127 -4.96 18.03 -10.39
C GLU A 127 -5.40 16.99 -11.42
N VAL A 128 -4.46 16.15 -11.86
CA VAL A 128 -4.74 14.96 -12.65
C VAL A 128 -4.22 13.77 -11.87
N ALA A 129 -5.13 12.91 -11.41
CA ALA A 129 -4.79 11.73 -10.62
C ALA A 129 -5.15 10.45 -11.39
N LYS A 130 -4.14 9.75 -11.91
CA LYS A 130 -4.25 8.45 -12.59
C LYS A 130 -3.30 7.44 -11.93
N PRO A 131 -3.60 6.13 -12.00
CA PRO A 131 -2.74 5.10 -11.39
C PRO A 131 -1.27 5.18 -11.80
N TYR A 132 -1.01 5.51 -13.06
CA TYR A 132 0.33 5.56 -13.68
C TYR A 132 0.90 6.97 -13.84
N TYR A 133 0.13 8.01 -13.49
CA TYR A 133 0.50 9.40 -13.69
C TYR A 133 -0.23 10.33 -12.75
N TYR A 134 0.52 11.23 -12.12
CA TYR A 134 -0.04 12.30 -11.32
C TYR A 134 0.52 13.65 -11.77
N SER A 135 -0.32 14.67 -11.76
CA SER A 135 0.10 16.06 -11.99
C SER A 135 -0.68 17.01 -11.09
N VAL A 136 0.01 18.02 -10.55
CA VAL A 136 -0.62 19.09 -9.79
C VAL A 136 0.11 20.41 -9.98
N TYR A 137 -0.64 21.50 -9.99
CA TYR A 137 -0.09 22.86 -9.91
C TYR A 137 -0.03 23.36 -8.46
N LEU A 138 1.17 23.77 -8.02
CA LEU A 138 1.47 24.30 -6.71
C LEU A 138 1.46 25.83 -6.76
N ALA A 139 0.34 26.44 -6.36
CA ALA A 139 0.06 27.85 -6.62
C ALA A 139 1.05 28.81 -5.92
N ASP A 140 1.50 28.48 -4.72
CA ASP A 140 2.42 29.35 -3.96
C ASP A 140 3.85 29.35 -4.52
N HIS A 141 4.20 28.36 -5.36
CA HIS A 141 5.54 28.21 -5.95
C HIS A 141 5.55 28.45 -7.46
N ASP A 142 4.38 28.56 -8.11
CA ASP A 142 4.21 28.59 -9.56
C ASP A 142 4.89 27.39 -10.26
N VAL A 143 4.77 26.20 -9.66
CA VAL A 143 5.39 24.97 -10.17
C VAL A 143 4.32 23.93 -10.50
N THR A 144 4.43 23.32 -11.69
CA THR A 144 3.72 22.07 -11.98
C THR A 144 4.63 20.88 -11.65
N ALA A 145 4.17 19.99 -10.78
CA ALA A 145 4.84 18.75 -10.45
C ALA A 145 4.14 17.56 -11.09
N GLU A 146 4.89 16.66 -11.69
CA GLU A 146 4.39 15.47 -12.36
C GLU A 146 5.17 14.22 -11.92
N ILE A 147 4.49 13.07 -11.82
CA ILE A 147 5.07 11.79 -11.37
C ILE A 147 4.62 10.68 -12.30
N THR A 148 5.55 9.80 -12.71
CA THR A 148 5.24 8.50 -13.31
C THR A 148 6.09 7.39 -12.69
N PRO A 149 5.49 6.32 -12.14
CA PRO A 149 6.20 5.29 -11.40
C PRO A 149 6.51 4.06 -12.25
N THR A 150 7.44 3.26 -11.75
CA THR A 150 7.72 1.86 -12.11
C THR A 150 7.45 0.98 -10.87
N GLU A 151 7.99 -0.24 -10.78
CA GLU A 151 7.76 -1.07 -9.60
C GLU A 151 8.50 -0.55 -8.37
N ARG A 152 9.71 -0.01 -8.55
CA ARG A 152 10.62 0.42 -7.47
C ARG A 152 11.17 1.83 -7.66
N ALA A 153 11.03 2.39 -8.85
CA ALA A 153 11.49 3.74 -9.17
C ALA A 153 10.35 4.66 -9.66
N ALA A 154 10.63 5.95 -9.81
CA ALA A 154 9.74 6.92 -10.44
C ALA A 154 10.53 8.03 -11.14
N ILE A 155 9.91 8.65 -12.14
CA ILE A 155 10.39 9.90 -12.73
C ILE A 155 9.48 11.03 -12.26
N PHE A 156 10.10 12.03 -11.64
CA PHE A 156 9.50 13.32 -11.34
C PHE A 156 9.89 14.33 -12.41
N ARG A 157 8.93 15.19 -12.78
CA ARG A 157 9.17 16.33 -13.66
C ARG A 157 8.59 17.58 -13.00
N PHE A 158 9.45 18.56 -12.73
CA PHE A 158 9.07 19.84 -12.14
C PHE A 158 9.22 20.92 -13.20
N THR A 159 8.11 21.55 -13.58
CA THR A 159 8.10 22.70 -14.50
C THR A 159 8.14 23.96 -13.67
N PHE A 160 9.29 24.65 -13.67
CA PHE A 160 9.54 25.85 -12.86
C PHE A 160 9.26 27.15 -13.63
N PRO A 161 9.00 28.26 -12.92
CA PRO A 161 8.99 29.58 -13.51
C PRO A 161 10.44 30.06 -13.74
N GLU A 162 10.58 31.27 -14.32
CA GLU A 162 11.88 31.93 -14.39
C GLU A 162 12.33 32.37 -12.99
N THR A 163 13.46 31.86 -12.51
CA THR A 163 14.01 32.21 -11.19
C THR A 163 15.47 31.78 -11.04
N GLU A 164 16.23 32.48 -10.21
CA GLU A 164 17.58 32.06 -9.79
C GLU A 164 17.56 31.12 -8.57
N ASN A 165 16.39 30.96 -7.94
CA ASN A 165 16.23 30.26 -6.66
C ASN A 165 15.12 29.20 -6.75
N ALA A 166 15.25 28.25 -7.69
CA ALA A 166 14.45 27.04 -7.71
C ALA A 166 15.11 25.99 -6.81
N TYR A 167 14.33 25.33 -5.95
CA TYR A 167 14.82 24.30 -5.05
C TYR A 167 14.00 23.03 -5.15
N VAL A 168 14.64 21.89 -4.93
CA VAL A 168 13.96 20.63 -4.62
C VAL A 168 14.42 20.18 -3.25
N LEU A 169 13.46 20.02 -2.35
CA LEU A 169 13.66 19.44 -1.03
C LEU A 169 13.51 17.92 -1.09
N LEU A 170 14.41 17.22 -0.43
CA LEU A 170 14.26 15.86 0.04
C LEU A 170 14.11 15.87 1.56
N ASP A 171 12.99 15.35 2.05
CA ASP A 171 12.70 15.14 3.47
C ASP A 171 12.76 13.63 3.76
N ALA A 172 13.78 13.20 4.52
CA ALA A 172 14.03 11.79 4.83
C ALA A 172 13.26 11.30 6.07
N PHE A 173 12.37 12.14 6.61
CA PHE A 173 11.55 11.90 7.81
C PHE A 173 12.38 11.76 9.10
N ASP A 174 11.68 11.76 10.23
CA ASP A 174 12.24 11.69 11.58
C ASP A 174 12.50 10.24 12.05
N ARG A 175 12.93 10.08 13.30
CA ARG A 175 13.28 8.80 13.98
C ARG A 175 14.58 8.15 13.50
N GLY A 176 15.50 8.94 12.95
CA GLY A 176 16.81 8.49 12.50
C GLY A 176 16.84 8.36 11.00
N SER A 177 17.47 9.31 10.33
CA SER A 177 17.61 9.32 8.88
C SER A 177 18.92 9.97 8.47
N ALA A 178 19.34 9.69 7.24
CA ALA A 178 20.54 10.30 6.67
C ALA A 178 20.32 10.70 5.21
N VAL A 179 21.03 11.75 4.81
CA VAL A 179 21.14 12.22 3.42
C VAL A 179 22.60 12.54 3.08
N GLU A 180 22.94 12.31 1.83
CA GLU A 180 24.22 12.67 1.23
C GLU A 180 23.99 13.21 -0.18
N ILE A 181 24.44 14.43 -0.44
CA ILE A 181 24.41 15.09 -1.74
C ILE A 181 25.74 14.79 -2.43
N LEU A 182 25.64 14.32 -3.68
CA LEU A 182 26.73 13.96 -4.58
C LEU A 182 26.68 14.88 -5.80
N PRO A 183 27.21 16.11 -5.72
CA PRO A 183 27.10 17.11 -6.79
C PRO A 183 27.69 16.64 -8.12
N GLU A 184 28.75 15.84 -8.08
CA GLU A 184 29.43 15.28 -9.26
C GLU A 184 28.58 14.26 -10.03
N LYS A 185 27.52 13.75 -9.40
CA LYS A 185 26.55 12.83 -10.01
C LYS A 185 25.17 13.46 -10.18
N ASN A 186 25.01 14.74 -9.85
CA ASN A 186 23.71 15.40 -9.68
C ASN A 186 22.76 14.55 -8.84
N ALA A 187 23.25 13.95 -7.74
CA ALA A 187 22.50 12.97 -6.99
C ALA A 187 22.35 13.33 -5.52
N VAL A 188 21.29 12.80 -4.90
CA VAL A 188 21.10 12.77 -3.45
C VAL A 188 20.77 11.33 -3.06
N THR A 189 21.52 10.78 -2.10
CA THR A 189 21.35 9.43 -1.56
C THR A 189 21.07 9.49 -0.07
N GLY A 190 20.65 8.39 0.54
CA GLY A 190 20.40 8.36 1.97
C GLY A 190 19.48 7.23 2.39
N TYR A 191 18.98 7.31 3.62
CA TYR A 191 18.03 6.34 4.13
C TYR A 191 17.02 6.97 5.09
N THR A 192 15.86 6.33 5.18
CA THR A 192 14.82 6.57 6.20
C THR A 192 14.60 5.31 7.02
N THR A 193 14.35 5.48 8.32
CA THR A 193 14.00 4.38 9.24
C THR A 193 12.59 4.50 9.83
N ARG A 194 11.88 5.61 9.60
CA ARG A 194 10.58 5.85 10.20
C ARG A 194 9.63 4.71 9.84
N ASN A 195 9.10 4.06 10.86
CA ASN A 195 8.18 2.93 10.75
C ASN A 195 7.16 2.95 11.89
N SER A 196 6.20 2.03 11.80
CA SER A 196 5.08 1.88 12.74
C SER A 196 5.10 0.52 13.46
N GLY A 197 6.29 -0.08 13.60
CA GLY A 197 6.51 -1.41 14.16
C GLY A 197 6.54 -2.52 13.10
N GLY A 198 6.75 -3.75 13.53
CA GLY A 198 6.88 -4.91 12.64
C GLY A 198 8.12 -4.85 11.76
N VAL A 199 9.23 -4.29 12.26
CA VAL A 199 10.50 -4.23 11.55
C VAL A 199 11.65 -4.75 12.44
N PRO A 200 12.67 -5.40 11.88
CA PRO A 200 13.92 -5.71 12.57
C PRO A 200 14.70 -4.44 12.94
N GLU A 201 15.65 -4.54 13.88
CA GLU A 201 16.44 -3.39 14.36
C GLU A 201 17.28 -2.72 13.25
N ASN A 202 17.69 -3.47 12.24
CA ASN A 202 18.50 -2.98 11.12
C ASN A 202 17.69 -2.35 9.99
N PHE A 203 16.36 -2.21 10.13
CA PHE A 203 15.47 -1.72 9.09
C PHE A 203 15.86 -0.34 8.56
N ARG A 204 16.02 -0.25 7.24
CA ARG A 204 16.22 0.98 6.48
C ARG A 204 15.56 0.86 5.12
N ASN A 205 15.03 1.97 4.61
CA ASN A 205 14.77 2.14 3.17
C ASN A 205 15.81 3.12 2.62
N TYR A 206 16.68 2.64 1.76
CA TYR A 206 17.76 3.39 1.11
C TYR A 206 17.24 4.01 -0.17
N PHE A 207 17.44 5.30 -0.38
CA PHE A 207 16.97 5.99 -1.58
C PHE A 207 18.12 6.60 -2.39
N VAL A 208 17.85 6.82 -3.67
CA VAL A 208 18.69 7.60 -4.58
C VAL A 208 17.79 8.46 -5.46
N ILE A 209 18.19 9.72 -5.63
CA ILE A 209 17.56 10.68 -6.54
C ILE A 209 18.64 11.23 -7.46
N VAL A 210 18.46 11.17 -8.77
CA VAL A 210 19.38 11.72 -9.78
C VAL A 210 18.65 12.76 -10.61
N PHE A 211 19.21 13.96 -10.67
CA PHE A 211 18.69 15.10 -11.41
C PHE A 211 19.37 15.23 -12.77
N ASP A 212 18.62 15.70 -13.77
CA ASP A 212 19.15 15.98 -15.12
C ASP A 212 19.83 17.35 -15.24
N LYS A 213 19.75 18.17 -14.19
CA LYS A 213 20.35 19.51 -14.13
C LYS A 213 21.41 19.60 -13.02
N PRO A 214 22.58 20.20 -13.29
CA PRO A 214 23.61 20.40 -12.26
C PRO A 214 23.15 21.30 -11.11
N PHE A 215 23.61 20.98 -9.90
CA PHE A 215 23.31 21.77 -8.71
C PHE A 215 24.10 23.08 -8.71
N ARG A 216 23.40 24.20 -8.54
CA ARG A 216 24.03 25.50 -8.23
C ARG A 216 24.20 25.70 -6.73
N GLN A 217 23.31 25.10 -5.95
CA GLN A 217 23.27 25.22 -4.50
C GLN A 217 22.97 23.86 -3.88
N ASN A 218 23.57 23.58 -2.74
CA ASN A 218 23.33 22.35 -2.00
C ASN A 218 23.43 22.62 -0.51
N HIS A 219 22.41 22.17 0.22
CA HIS A 219 22.30 22.39 1.66
C HIS A 219 21.70 21.13 2.30
N VAL A 220 22.12 20.82 3.52
CA VAL A 220 21.52 19.73 4.30
C VAL A 220 20.77 20.29 5.50
N VAL A 221 19.86 19.50 6.04
CA VAL A 221 19.05 19.81 7.20
C VAL A 221 19.37 18.80 8.29
N LYS A 222 19.57 19.31 9.51
CA LYS A 222 19.68 18.51 10.73
C LYS A 222 18.67 19.04 11.74
N ASP A 223 17.65 18.24 12.03
CA ASP A 223 16.62 18.54 13.04
C ASP A 223 16.01 19.95 12.85
N GLY A 224 15.57 20.21 11.61
CA GLY A 224 14.96 21.48 11.19
C GLY A 224 15.93 22.64 10.92
N LYS A 225 17.22 22.48 11.23
CA LYS A 225 18.24 23.53 10.98
C LYS A 225 18.93 23.32 9.65
N ILE A 226 18.87 24.32 8.78
CA ILE A 226 19.54 24.31 7.47
C ILE A 226 21.03 24.60 7.66
N ALA A 227 21.88 23.61 7.39
CA ALA A 227 23.32 23.75 7.30
C ALA A 227 23.71 24.05 5.86
N ARG A 228 24.04 25.32 5.58
CA ARG A 228 24.35 25.76 4.22
C ARG A 228 25.64 25.14 3.69
N ASN A 229 25.68 24.80 2.40
CA ASN A 229 26.85 24.21 1.71
C ASN A 229 27.31 22.86 2.30
N GLY A 230 26.50 22.25 3.17
CA GLY A 230 26.73 20.89 3.65
C GLY A 230 26.30 19.89 2.58
N THR A 231 27.02 18.77 2.52
CA THR A 231 26.71 17.65 1.63
C THR A 231 26.22 16.42 2.36
N LYS A 232 26.37 16.33 3.69
CA LYS A 232 25.95 15.17 4.46
C LYS A 232 25.27 15.53 5.77
N ALA A 233 24.17 14.86 6.06
CA ALA A 233 23.50 14.92 7.34
C ALA A 233 23.02 13.54 7.77
N GLU A 234 23.23 13.24 9.05
CA GLU A 234 22.63 12.13 9.77
C GLU A 234 22.14 12.72 11.09
N ALA A 235 20.85 12.53 11.37
CA ALA A 235 20.16 13.22 12.46
C ALA A 235 18.89 12.45 12.85
N SER A 236 18.17 12.93 13.87
CA SER A 236 16.82 12.43 14.13
C SER A 236 15.92 12.69 12.93
N HIS A 237 16.02 13.88 12.33
CA HIS A 237 15.31 14.26 11.11
C HIS A 237 16.27 14.94 10.12
N ALA A 238 16.69 14.19 9.10
CA ALA A 238 17.57 14.67 8.04
C ALA A 238 16.80 15.11 6.78
N GLY A 239 17.38 16.04 6.03
CA GLY A 239 16.86 16.47 4.74
C GLY A 239 17.90 17.18 3.90
N ALA A 240 17.62 17.41 2.62
CA ALA A 240 18.53 18.05 1.68
C ALA A 240 17.78 19.00 0.74
N PHE A 241 18.39 20.15 0.46
CA PHE A 241 17.98 21.04 -0.63
C PHE A 241 19.03 21.00 -1.71
N VAL A 242 18.58 20.82 -2.95
CA VAL A 242 19.38 21.09 -4.16
C VAL A 242 18.73 22.25 -4.92
N GLY A 243 19.55 23.16 -5.44
CA GLY A 243 19.09 24.40 -6.04
C GLY A 243 19.56 24.60 -7.48
N PHE A 244 18.73 25.30 -8.25
CA PHE A 244 18.87 25.54 -9.68
C PHE A 244 18.47 26.98 -10.05
N SER A 245 18.97 27.46 -11.18
CA SER A 245 18.37 28.57 -11.91
C SER A 245 17.54 28.03 -13.07
N THR A 246 16.35 28.56 -13.28
CA THR A 246 15.42 28.07 -14.30
C THR A 246 14.91 29.21 -15.18
N GLN A 247 14.63 28.91 -16.44
CA GLN A 247 13.84 29.76 -17.33
C GLN A 247 12.34 29.45 -17.19
N HIS A 248 11.50 30.34 -17.69
CA HIS A 248 10.04 30.12 -17.68
C HIS A 248 9.67 28.83 -18.42
N GLY A 249 9.00 27.92 -17.71
CA GLY A 249 8.58 26.63 -18.26
C GLY A 249 9.71 25.59 -18.36
N GLU A 250 10.89 25.88 -17.81
CA GLU A 250 11.99 24.92 -17.78
C GLU A 250 11.64 23.72 -16.89
N LYS A 251 11.95 22.52 -17.40
CA LYS A 251 11.67 21.25 -16.74
C LYS A 251 12.95 20.73 -16.08
N VAL A 252 12.88 20.45 -14.78
CA VAL A 252 13.90 19.69 -14.05
C VAL A 252 13.36 18.29 -13.80
N VAL A 253 14.10 17.27 -14.22
CA VAL A 253 13.71 15.87 -14.06
C VAL A 253 14.51 15.26 -12.92
N ALA A 254 13.80 14.62 -11.97
CA ALA A 254 14.40 13.84 -10.89
C ALA A 254 14.00 12.37 -11.03
N ARG A 255 14.98 11.49 -11.21
CA ARG A 255 14.79 10.03 -11.27
C ARG A 255 15.06 9.48 -9.88
N VAL A 256 14.10 8.75 -9.33
CA VAL A 256 14.12 8.32 -7.94
C VAL A 256 13.95 6.81 -7.86
N ALA A 257 14.70 6.16 -7.00
CA ALA A 257 14.45 4.77 -6.63
C ALA A 257 14.80 4.54 -5.16
N SER A 258 14.27 3.46 -4.59
CA SER A 258 14.67 3.01 -3.26
C SER A 258 14.80 1.49 -3.18
N SER A 259 15.42 1.01 -2.11
CA SER A 259 15.67 -0.39 -1.79
C SER A 259 15.56 -0.62 -0.29
N PHE A 260 15.11 -1.80 0.12
CA PHE A 260 15.18 -2.23 1.52
C PHE A 260 16.46 -3.00 1.84
N ILE A 261 17.31 -3.26 0.83
CA ILE A 261 18.53 -4.07 0.93
C ILE A 261 19.75 -3.17 1.21
N SER A 262 20.06 -2.25 0.30
CA SER A 262 21.24 -1.40 0.43
C SER A 262 21.20 -0.16 -0.48
N GLN A 263 22.17 0.74 -0.32
CA GLN A 263 22.35 1.87 -1.21
C GLN A 263 22.70 1.43 -2.64
N GLU A 264 23.52 0.40 -2.79
CA GLU A 264 23.91 -0.19 -4.09
C GLU A 264 22.70 -0.78 -4.80
N GLN A 265 21.84 -1.48 -4.07
CA GLN A 265 20.60 -2.02 -4.62
C GLN A 265 19.62 -0.90 -5.01
N ALA A 266 19.56 0.22 -4.28
CA ALA A 266 18.77 1.38 -4.71
C ALA A 266 19.28 1.96 -6.05
N TRP A 267 20.60 2.02 -6.27
CA TRP A 267 21.20 2.38 -7.57
C TRP A 267 20.89 1.35 -8.66
N GLN A 268 20.82 0.07 -8.33
CA GLN A 268 20.39 -0.97 -9.26
C GLN A 268 18.93 -0.79 -9.66
N ASN A 269 18.03 -0.54 -8.70
CA ASN A 269 16.61 -0.28 -8.98
C ASN A 269 16.40 0.99 -9.80
N LEU A 270 17.26 2.02 -9.64
CA LEU A 270 17.20 3.23 -10.45
C LEU A 270 17.33 2.96 -11.96
N LYS A 271 17.92 1.82 -12.36
CA LYS A 271 17.96 1.40 -13.77
C LYS A 271 16.57 1.18 -14.38
N GLU A 272 15.52 0.99 -13.57
CA GLU A 272 14.12 0.95 -14.06
C GLU A 272 13.72 2.25 -14.79
N VAL A 273 14.38 3.38 -14.49
CA VAL A 273 14.10 4.72 -15.07
C VAL A 273 15.33 5.43 -15.66
N ALA A 274 16.54 4.91 -15.46
CA ALA A 274 17.78 5.53 -15.91
C ALA A 274 17.81 5.67 -17.44
N GLY A 275 18.04 6.89 -17.94
CA GLY A 275 18.07 7.19 -19.39
C GLY A 275 16.72 7.09 -20.10
N ARG A 276 15.63 6.81 -19.37
CA ARG A 276 14.29 6.67 -19.95
C ARG A 276 13.57 8.00 -20.01
N ASP A 277 12.70 8.12 -21.02
CA ASP A 277 11.83 9.28 -21.22
C ASP A 277 10.59 9.22 -20.31
N PHE A 278 10.13 10.38 -19.86
CA PHE A 278 8.99 10.50 -18.96
C PHE A 278 7.69 10.01 -19.61
N GLU A 279 7.41 10.39 -20.86
CA GLU A 279 6.17 9.99 -21.53
C GLU A 279 6.18 8.49 -21.86
N ALA A 280 7.35 7.92 -22.16
CA ALA A 280 7.50 6.48 -22.35
C ALA A 280 7.17 5.68 -21.08
N VAL A 281 7.73 6.05 -19.92
CA VAL A 281 7.43 5.38 -18.64
C VAL A 281 5.95 5.52 -18.28
N LYS A 282 5.36 6.70 -18.53
CA LYS A 282 3.92 6.95 -18.34
C LYS A 282 3.05 6.06 -19.21
N LEU A 283 3.39 5.88 -20.48
CA LEU A 283 2.67 5.01 -21.40
C LEU A 283 2.77 3.55 -20.96
N GLU A 284 3.97 3.09 -20.61
CA GLU A 284 4.15 1.71 -20.13
C GLU A 284 3.40 1.45 -18.82
N GLY A 285 3.34 2.42 -17.91
CA GLY A 285 2.50 2.32 -16.72
C GLY A 285 1.02 2.22 -17.07
N ARG A 286 0.54 3.00 -18.04
CA ARG A 286 -0.83 2.90 -18.57
C ARG A 286 -1.10 1.50 -19.14
N ASP A 287 -0.17 0.96 -19.91
CA ASP A 287 -0.28 -0.36 -20.54
C ASP A 287 -0.25 -1.49 -19.51
N ALA A 288 0.60 -1.40 -18.49
CA ALA A 288 0.63 -2.34 -17.36
C ALA A 288 -0.72 -2.40 -16.64
N TRP A 289 -1.33 -1.23 -16.38
CA TRP A 289 -2.68 -1.16 -15.79
C TRP A 289 -3.75 -1.74 -16.70
N ASN A 290 -3.75 -1.42 -18.00
CA ASN A 290 -4.69 -2.01 -18.93
C ASN A 290 -4.50 -3.54 -19.06
N GLY A 291 -3.27 -4.05 -18.97
CA GLY A 291 -2.99 -5.48 -18.99
C GLY A 291 -3.57 -6.25 -17.78
N VAL A 292 -3.61 -5.62 -16.61
CA VAL A 292 -4.25 -6.17 -15.40
C VAL A 292 -5.76 -5.97 -15.43
N LEU A 293 -6.23 -4.72 -15.58
CA LEU A 293 -7.65 -4.38 -15.52
C LEU A 293 -8.45 -4.98 -16.70
N GLY A 294 -7.82 -5.10 -17.88
CA GLY A 294 -8.40 -5.70 -19.08
C GLY A 294 -8.55 -7.23 -19.00
N LYS A 295 -8.13 -7.88 -17.91
CA LYS A 295 -8.52 -9.28 -17.66
C LYS A 295 -10.02 -9.44 -17.40
N ILE A 296 -10.70 -8.35 -17.06
CA ILE A 296 -12.16 -8.33 -16.93
C ILE A 296 -12.71 -7.17 -17.75
N GLU A 297 -13.38 -7.50 -18.86
CA GLU A 297 -14.09 -6.55 -19.70
C GLU A 297 -15.56 -6.53 -19.29
N VAL A 298 -16.08 -5.34 -18.99
CA VAL A 298 -17.49 -5.14 -18.63
C VAL A 298 -18.19 -4.30 -19.69
N GLU A 299 -19.24 -4.86 -20.28
CA GLU A 299 -20.11 -4.21 -21.25
C GLU A 299 -21.47 -3.86 -20.64
N GLY A 300 -22.21 -2.96 -21.29
CA GLY A 300 -23.43 -2.38 -20.72
C GLY A 300 -23.15 -1.47 -19.52
N GLY A 301 -24.23 -1.11 -18.81
CA GLY A 301 -24.17 -0.22 -17.64
C GLY A 301 -23.92 1.26 -17.97
N ASN A 302 -23.98 2.10 -16.94
CA ASN A 302 -23.70 3.53 -17.04
C ASN A 302 -22.24 3.85 -16.68
N LEU A 303 -21.84 5.11 -16.90
CA LEU A 303 -20.48 5.57 -16.66
C LEU A 303 -20.03 5.41 -15.19
N ASP A 304 -20.93 5.64 -14.23
CA ASP A 304 -20.60 5.53 -12.81
C ASP A 304 -20.35 4.08 -12.41
N GLN A 305 -21.12 3.14 -12.95
CA GLN A 305 -20.89 1.70 -12.74
C GLN A 305 -19.52 1.28 -13.26
N LYS A 306 -19.12 1.71 -14.45
CA LYS A 306 -17.79 1.42 -15.01
C LYS A 306 -16.67 2.04 -14.17
N ARG A 307 -16.85 3.29 -13.73
CA ARG A 307 -15.90 3.97 -12.82
C ARG A 307 -15.76 3.24 -11.50
N THR A 308 -16.86 2.87 -10.86
CA THR A 308 -16.84 2.10 -9.60
C THR A 308 -16.18 0.74 -9.81
N PHE A 309 -16.55 0.02 -10.86
CA PHE A 309 -15.99 -1.30 -11.16
C PHE A 309 -14.47 -1.23 -11.34
N TYR A 310 -13.97 -0.41 -12.27
CA TYR A 310 -12.53 -0.36 -12.54
C TYR A 310 -11.74 0.31 -11.41
N SER A 311 -12.33 1.26 -10.65
CA SER A 311 -11.67 1.84 -9.47
C SER A 311 -11.51 0.81 -8.34
N THR A 312 -12.52 -0.04 -8.11
CA THR A 312 -12.43 -1.10 -7.10
C THR A 312 -11.52 -2.25 -7.55
N LEU A 313 -11.51 -2.59 -8.85
CA LEU A 313 -10.56 -3.56 -9.40
C LEU A 313 -9.11 -3.06 -9.29
N TYR A 314 -8.87 -1.77 -9.58
CA TYR A 314 -7.58 -1.11 -9.34
C TYR A 314 -7.12 -1.26 -7.89
N ARG A 315 -7.99 -0.97 -6.91
CA ARG A 315 -7.66 -1.16 -5.48
C ARG A 315 -7.37 -2.62 -5.12
N SER A 316 -8.02 -3.57 -5.79
CA SER A 316 -7.85 -5.01 -5.58
C SER A 316 -6.54 -5.57 -6.14
N THR A 317 -5.74 -4.76 -6.83
CA THR A 317 -4.44 -5.17 -7.41
C THR A 317 -3.28 -4.29 -6.93
N LEU A 318 -3.44 -3.64 -5.77
CA LEU A 318 -2.37 -2.91 -5.10
C LEU A 318 -1.67 -3.77 -4.03
N PHE A 319 -2.45 -4.52 -3.24
CA PHE A 319 -1.96 -5.26 -2.08
C PHE A 319 -2.22 -6.78 -2.21
N PRO A 320 -1.36 -7.63 -1.60
CA PRO A 320 -0.10 -7.29 -0.94
C PRO A 320 0.95 -6.80 -1.96
N ARG A 321 1.83 -5.88 -1.56
CA ARG A 321 2.87 -5.36 -2.45
C ARG A 321 4.00 -6.35 -2.63
N LYS A 322 4.70 -6.28 -3.77
CA LYS A 322 6.01 -6.89 -3.93
C LYS A 322 6.95 -6.31 -2.86
N PHE A 323 7.67 -7.18 -2.16
CA PHE A 323 8.70 -6.81 -1.19
C PHE A 323 10.04 -7.47 -1.52
N TYR A 324 10.22 -7.80 -2.79
CA TYR A 324 11.44 -8.35 -3.36
C TYR A 324 11.99 -7.41 -4.42
N GLU A 325 13.27 -7.58 -4.72
CA GLU A 325 14.07 -6.80 -5.64
C GLU A 325 14.85 -7.74 -6.57
N MET A 326 15.38 -7.18 -7.65
CA MET A 326 16.21 -7.93 -8.61
C MET A 326 17.67 -7.52 -8.40
N ASP A 327 18.53 -8.49 -8.06
CA ASP A 327 19.96 -8.23 -7.91
C ASP A 327 20.63 -7.88 -9.27
N ALA A 328 21.92 -7.59 -9.26
CA ALA A 328 22.65 -7.24 -10.49
C ALA A 328 22.71 -8.37 -11.53
N ALA A 329 22.53 -9.64 -11.12
CA ALA A 329 22.48 -10.80 -12.00
C ALA A 329 21.05 -11.12 -12.47
N GLY A 330 20.05 -10.39 -12.00
CA GLY A 330 18.63 -10.61 -12.31
C GLY A 330 17.95 -11.67 -11.45
N ASN A 331 18.56 -12.08 -10.34
CA ASN A 331 17.92 -12.99 -9.39
C ASN A 331 16.98 -12.22 -8.47
N ILE A 332 15.92 -12.89 -8.05
CA ILE A 332 14.97 -12.38 -7.07
C ILE A 332 15.56 -12.53 -5.67
N VAL A 333 15.66 -11.43 -4.94
CA VAL A 333 16.14 -11.33 -3.55
C VAL A 333 15.23 -10.41 -2.75
N HIS A 334 15.23 -10.52 -1.43
CA HIS A 334 14.47 -9.62 -0.57
C HIS A 334 15.22 -9.34 0.74
N TYR A 335 14.98 -8.16 1.30
CA TYR A 335 15.19 -7.92 2.73
C TYR A 335 14.04 -8.57 3.50
N SER A 336 14.36 -9.45 4.44
CA SER A 336 13.34 -10.08 5.29
C SER A 336 12.87 -9.08 6.35
N PRO A 337 11.58 -8.69 6.34
CA PRO A 337 11.04 -7.87 7.41
C PRO A 337 10.80 -8.68 8.71
N TYR A 338 11.16 -9.96 8.73
CA TYR A 338 10.97 -10.85 9.88
C TYR A 338 12.27 -11.06 10.66
N ASN A 339 13.41 -11.23 9.98
CA ASN A 339 14.70 -11.48 10.63
C ASN A 339 15.81 -10.46 10.26
N GLY A 340 15.58 -9.58 9.29
CA GLY A 340 16.50 -8.53 8.89
C GLY A 340 17.62 -8.96 7.93
N GLU A 341 17.63 -10.21 7.47
CA GLU A 341 18.61 -10.73 6.52
C GLU A 341 18.20 -10.44 5.07
N VAL A 342 19.17 -10.54 4.14
CA VAL A 342 18.90 -10.50 2.70
C VAL A 342 18.94 -11.91 2.15
N LEU A 343 17.80 -12.39 1.65
CA LEU A 343 17.59 -13.79 1.28
C LEU A 343 17.06 -13.91 -0.16
N PRO A 344 17.30 -15.05 -0.84
CA PRO A 344 16.77 -15.28 -2.17
C PRO A 344 15.26 -15.57 -2.16
N GLY A 345 14.60 -15.25 -3.27
CA GLY A 345 13.21 -15.61 -3.54
C GLY A 345 12.20 -14.51 -3.21
N TYR A 346 10.93 -14.79 -3.50
CA TYR A 346 9.84 -13.83 -3.39
C TYR A 346 9.55 -13.44 -1.94
N MET A 347 9.09 -12.22 -1.75
CA MET A 347 8.49 -11.72 -0.51
C MET A 347 7.38 -10.73 -0.85
N TYR A 348 6.30 -10.75 -0.06
CA TYR A 348 5.15 -9.88 -0.20
C TYR A 348 4.67 -9.45 1.19
N THR A 349 4.12 -8.24 1.32
CA THR A 349 3.62 -7.70 2.60
C THR A 349 2.50 -6.68 2.39
N ASP A 350 2.08 -6.00 3.46
CA ASP A 350 1.03 -4.98 3.50
C ASP A 350 -0.36 -5.53 3.22
N THR A 351 -0.70 -6.62 3.91
CA THR A 351 -2.04 -7.18 3.89
C THR A 351 -2.43 -7.78 5.23
N GLY A 352 -3.71 -7.65 5.56
CA GLY A 352 -4.38 -8.38 6.61
C GLY A 352 -5.20 -9.51 6.04
N PHE A 353 -4.91 -10.75 6.41
CA PHE A 353 -5.69 -11.88 5.94
C PHE A 353 -7.08 -11.90 6.52
N TRP A 354 -7.32 -11.37 7.72
CA TRP A 354 -8.66 -11.17 8.27
C TRP A 354 -9.62 -10.45 7.31
N ASP A 355 -9.11 -9.48 6.55
CA ASP A 355 -9.83 -8.79 5.49
C ASP A 355 -9.81 -9.58 4.17
N THR A 356 -8.61 -9.91 3.70
CA THR A 356 -8.35 -10.25 2.29
C THR A 356 -8.63 -11.71 1.94
N PHE A 357 -8.76 -12.62 2.91
CA PHE A 357 -9.12 -14.02 2.65
C PHE A 357 -10.49 -14.17 1.98
N ARG A 358 -11.40 -13.23 2.24
CA ARG A 358 -12.83 -13.30 1.92
C ARG A 358 -13.10 -13.24 0.43
N ALA A 359 -12.41 -12.34 -0.28
CA ALA A 359 -12.66 -12.10 -1.71
C ALA A 359 -11.42 -11.67 -2.50
N LEU A 360 -10.45 -10.97 -1.88
CA LEU A 360 -9.24 -10.50 -2.57
C LEU A 360 -8.40 -11.70 -3.05
N PHE A 361 -7.95 -12.57 -2.15
CA PHE A 361 -7.17 -13.75 -2.53
C PHE A 361 -7.95 -14.71 -3.45
N PRO A 362 -9.25 -14.96 -3.24
CA PRO A 362 -10.09 -15.65 -4.22
C PRO A 362 -10.10 -15.01 -5.62
N LEU A 363 -10.14 -13.68 -5.72
CA LEU A 363 -10.03 -12.96 -6.99
C LEU A 363 -8.66 -13.20 -7.64
N LEU A 364 -7.57 -13.17 -6.87
CA LEU A 364 -6.24 -13.47 -7.40
C LEU A 364 -6.16 -14.92 -7.92
N ASN A 365 -6.74 -15.88 -7.20
CA ASN A 365 -6.78 -17.27 -7.66
C ASN A 365 -7.54 -17.44 -9.00
N LEU A 366 -8.59 -16.64 -9.21
CA LEU A 366 -9.41 -16.71 -10.41
C LEU A 366 -8.78 -15.96 -11.60
N VAL A 367 -8.34 -14.73 -11.39
CA VAL A 367 -7.99 -13.78 -12.46
C VAL A 367 -6.48 -13.57 -12.59
N TYR A 368 -5.75 -13.64 -11.48
CA TYR A 368 -4.30 -13.35 -11.42
C TYR A 368 -3.49 -14.49 -10.76
N PRO A 369 -3.68 -15.77 -11.14
CA PRO A 369 -3.12 -16.90 -10.38
C PRO A 369 -1.59 -16.94 -10.40
N SER A 370 -0.94 -16.35 -11.41
CA SER A 370 0.52 -16.21 -11.45
C SER A 370 1.06 -15.35 -10.31
N VAL A 371 0.37 -14.24 -10.00
CA VAL A 371 0.74 -13.34 -8.89
C VAL A 371 0.53 -14.05 -7.56
N ASN A 372 -0.61 -14.72 -7.38
CA ASN A 372 -0.84 -15.41 -6.11
C ASN A 372 0.13 -16.57 -5.89
N ARG A 373 0.62 -17.23 -6.94
CA ARG A 373 1.69 -18.23 -6.82
C ARG A 373 2.98 -17.63 -6.23
N GLU A 374 3.36 -16.43 -6.65
CA GLU A 374 4.51 -15.73 -6.05
C GLU A 374 4.24 -15.36 -4.59
N ILE A 375 3.02 -14.91 -4.27
CA ILE A 375 2.62 -14.62 -2.89
C ILE A 375 2.70 -15.89 -2.03
N GLN A 376 2.24 -17.05 -2.50
CA GLN A 376 2.37 -18.31 -1.76
C GLN A 376 3.83 -18.67 -1.50
N GLN A 377 4.73 -18.42 -2.45
CA GLN A 377 6.16 -18.59 -2.23
C GLN A 377 6.73 -17.58 -1.21
N GLY A 378 6.22 -16.35 -1.20
CA GLY A 378 6.50 -15.37 -0.15
C GLY A 378 6.06 -15.84 1.24
N LEU A 379 4.91 -16.52 1.34
CA LEU A 379 4.44 -17.09 2.61
C LEU A 379 5.32 -18.26 3.10
N VAL A 380 5.84 -19.07 2.19
CA VAL A 380 6.84 -20.10 2.52
C VAL A 380 8.06 -19.44 3.17
N ASN A 381 8.53 -18.35 2.57
CA ASN A 381 9.69 -17.59 3.03
C ASN A 381 9.42 -16.94 4.39
N ALA A 382 8.29 -16.24 4.56
CA ALA A 382 7.87 -15.66 5.84
C ALA A 382 7.84 -16.70 6.98
N TYR A 383 7.30 -17.90 6.72
CA TYR A 383 7.31 -18.98 7.72
C TYR A 383 8.73 -19.46 8.05
N LYS A 384 9.60 -19.62 7.05
CA LYS A 384 10.99 -20.04 7.27
C LYS A 384 11.79 -18.99 8.06
N GLU A 385 11.50 -17.73 7.85
CA GLU A 385 12.23 -16.60 8.42
C GLU A 385 11.73 -16.19 9.80
N SER A 386 10.46 -16.47 10.12
CA SER A 386 9.84 -16.03 11.38
C SER A 386 9.29 -17.17 12.25
N GLY A 387 9.18 -18.39 11.72
CA GLY A 387 8.50 -19.51 12.36
C GLY A 387 6.96 -19.47 12.32
N PHE A 388 6.32 -18.46 11.71
CA PHE A 388 4.87 -18.33 11.63
C PHE A 388 4.42 -17.82 10.25
N LEU A 389 3.23 -18.25 9.81
CA LEU A 389 2.55 -17.52 8.74
C LEU A 389 2.07 -16.17 9.26
N PRO A 390 2.18 -15.08 8.49
CA PRO A 390 1.61 -13.81 8.88
C PRO A 390 0.08 -13.86 8.87
N GLU A 391 -0.56 -13.10 9.75
CA GLU A 391 -2.01 -12.80 9.69
C GLU A 391 -2.24 -11.34 9.28
N TRP A 392 -1.55 -10.39 9.93
CA TRP A 392 -1.25 -9.08 9.36
C TRP A 392 0.25 -8.89 9.24
N ALA A 393 0.68 -8.41 8.07
CA ALA A 393 2.06 -8.03 7.82
C ALA A 393 2.15 -6.58 7.31
N SER A 394 2.97 -5.75 7.96
CA SER A 394 3.33 -4.39 7.50
C SER A 394 4.55 -3.83 8.24
N PRO A 395 5.79 -4.06 7.74
CA PRO A 395 6.11 -5.09 6.74
C PRO A 395 6.25 -6.49 7.36
N GLY A 396 6.67 -6.61 8.63
CA GLY A 396 6.71 -7.86 9.39
C GLY A 396 5.42 -8.08 10.18
N HIS A 397 5.42 -9.01 11.15
CA HIS A 397 4.24 -9.32 11.97
C HIS A 397 3.72 -8.10 12.73
N ARG A 398 2.40 -7.88 12.69
CA ARG A 398 1.73 -6.77 13.40
C ARG A 398 0.53 -7.28 14.20
N GLY A 399 0.35 -6.72 15.41
CA GLY A 399 -0.61 -7.15 16.43
C GLY A 399 -2.06 -6.74 16.16
N ILE A 400 -2.58 -7.10 15.00
CA ILE A 400 -3.92 -6.78 14.48
C ILE A 400 -4.22 -7.83 13.39
N MET A 401 -5.44 -8.19 13.00
CA MET A 401 -6.70 -8.30 13.74
C MET A 401 -6.70 -9.64 14.49
N ILE A 402 -7.70 -10.51 14.26
CA ILE A 402 -7.84 -11.84 14.86
C ILE A 402 -7.82 -12.93 13.78
N GLY A 403 -8.04 -14.19 14.21
CA GLY A 403 -8.25 -15.32 13.31
C GLY A 403 -6.98 -16.08 13.00
N SER A 404 -7.11 -17.04 12.09
CA SER A 404 -6.02 -17.90 11.59
C SER A 404 -6.24 -18.06 10.08
N ASN A 405 -6.47 -16.93 9.42
CA ASN A 405 -7.03 -16.84 8.08
C ASN A 405 -5.96 -17.06 6.99
N SER A 406 -4.68 -17.03 7.35
CA SER A 406 -3.59 -17.56 6.52
C SER A 406 -3.87 -19.00 6.06
N ALA A 407 -4.50 -19.83 6.89
CA ALA A 407 -4.93 -21.18 6.53
C ALA A 407 -5.88 -21.20 5.33
N SER A 408 -6.83 -20.26 5.27
CA SER A 408 -7.75 -20.10 4.15
C SER A 408 -7.04 -19.68 2.88
N VAL A 409 -6.12 -18.72 3.00
CA VAL A 409 -5.35 -18.21 1.85
C VAL A 409 -4.52 -19.32 1.20
N VAL A 410 -3.83 -20.12 2.01
CA VAL A 410 -3.02 -21.27 1.54
C VAL A 410 -3.91 -22.37 0.95
N ALA A 411 -4.94 -22.78 1.68
CA ALA A 411 -5.81 -23.87 1.25
C ALA A 411 -6.58 -23.53 -0.03
N ASP A 412 -7.16 -22.32 -0.15
CA ASP A 412 -7.92 -21.91 -1.33
C ASP A 412 -7.04 -21.90 -2.59
N ALA A 413 -5.82 -21.34 -2.49
CA ALA A 413 -4.86 -21.34 -3.60
C ALA A 413 -4.54 -22.77 -4.07
N TYR A 414 -4.22 -23.67 -3.13
CA TYR A 414 -3.87 -25.04 -3.48
C TYR A 414 -5.07 -25.83 -4.01
N LEU A 415 -6.26 -25.68 -3.42
CA LEU A 415 -7.46 -26.38 -3.84
C LEU A 415 -7.95 -25.92 -5.22
N LYS A 416 -7.69 -24.67 -5.61
CA LYS A 416 -7.94 -24.13 -6.96
C LYS A 416 -6.85 -24.43 -7.99
N GLY A 417 -5.83 -25.21 -7.60
CA GLY A 417 -4.85 -25.76 -8.54
C GLY A 417 -3.53 -25.00 -8.64
N LEU A 418 -3.29 -23.96 -7.83
CA LEU A 418 -1.99 -23.28 -7.84
C LEU A 418 -0.91 -24.21 -7.27
N ARG A 419 0.22 -24.32 -7.96
CA ARG A 419 1.36 -25.18 -7.63
C ARG A 419 2.68 -24.43 -7.92
N GLY A 420 3.81 -25.05 -7.57
CA GLY A 420 5.15 -24.48 -7.80
C GLY A 420 5.72 -23.75 -6.58
N TYR A 421 5.15 -23.98 -5.40
CA TYR A 421 5.64 -23.54 -4.10
C TYR A 421 5.61 -24.72 -3.12
N ASP A 422 6.35 -24.61 -2.03
CA ASP A 422 6.53 -25.66 -1.01
C ASP A 422 5.26 -25.81 -0.13
N ILE A 423 4.28 -26.56 -0.64
CA ILE A 423 3.02 -26.80 0.08
C ILE A 423 3.22 -27.59 1.38
N GLU A 424 4.23 -28.46 1.48
CA GLU A 424 4.50 -29.21 2.71
C GLU A 424 4.99 -28.26 3.82
N ALA A 425 5.84 -27.29 3.50
CA ALA A 425 6.22 -26.23 4.43
C ALA A 425 5.00 -25.42 4.89
N LEU A 426 4.11 -25.01 3.97
CA LEU A 426 2.91 -24.25 4.33
C LEU A 426 1.92 -25.07 5.16
N TYR A 427 1.71 -26.36 4.83
CA TYR A 427 0.84 -27.23 5.62
C TYR A 427 1.40 -27.41 7.05
N LYS A 428 2.73 -27.61 7.19
CA LYS A 428 3.40 -27.62 8.49
C LYS A 428 3.21 -26.31 9.24
N ALA A 429 3.32 -25.17 8.55
CA ALA A 429 3.13 -23.85 9.13
C ALA A 429 1.70 -23.64 9.64
N MET A 430 0.69 -24.10 8.90
CA MET A 430 -0.71 -24.08 9.31
C MET A 430 -0.92 -24.90 10.59
N LEU A 431 -0.39 -26.13 10.65
CA LEU A 431 -0.48 -26.96 11.86
C LEU A 431 0.20 -26.29 13.06
N HIS A 432 1.41 -25.75 12.87
CA HIS A 432 2.14 -25.02 13.90
C HIS A 432 1.30 -23.86 14.46
N GLY A 433 0.67 -23.07 13.59
CA GLY A 433 -0.21 -21.97 14.01
C GLY A 433 -1.42 -22.43 14.84
N THR A 434 -1.89 -23.68 14.68
CA THR A 434 -3.03 -24.20 15.47
C THR A 434 -2.69 -24.55 16.92
N GLU A 435 -1.40 -24.60 17.25
CA GLU A 435 -0.88 -25.01 18.56
C GLU A 435 0.10 -23.99 19.14
N ASN A 436 0.24 -22.82 18.53
CA ASN A 436 1.19 -21.79 18.95
C ASN A 436 0.64 -20.39 18.67
N VAL A 437 1.06 -19.44 19.49
CA VAL A 437 0.87 -18.00 19.26
C VAL A 437 2.24 -17.33 19.29
N HIS A 438 2.44 -16.32 18.44
CA HIS A 438 3.70 -15.59 18.41
C HIS A 438 3.90 -14.85 19.74
N PRO A 439 5.08 -14.93 20.37
CA PRO A 439 5.29 -14.48 21.75
C PRO A 439 5.04 -12.98 21.96
N ASN A 440 5.29 -12.17 20.93
CA ASN A 440 5.16 -10.70 20.99
C ASN A 440 4.03 -10.15 20.13
N VAL A 441 3.29 -11.00 19.40
CA VAL A 441 2.28 -10.57 18.42
C VAL A 441 1.08 -11.52 18.50
N SER A 442 0.13 -11.21 19.37
CA SER A 442 -0.96 -12.13 19.73
C SER A 442 -1.93 -12.46 18.58
N SER A 443 -1.92 -11.69 17.49
CA SER A 443 -2.69 -11.97 16.27
C SER A 443 -2.03 -12.98 15.34
N THR A 444 -0.72 -13.25 15.49
CA THR A 444 0.01 -14.22 14.66
C THR A 444 0.01 -15.59 15.34
N GLY A 445 -0.50 -16.62 14.66
CA GLY A 445 -0.81 -17.91 15.27
C GLY A 445 -2.21 -17.90 15.89
N ARG A 446 -2.45 -18.68 16.95
CA ARG A 446 -3.76 -18.74 17.62
C ARG A 446 -3.68 -18.40 19.11
N LEU A 447 -4.05 -17.17 19.46
CA LEU A 447 -4.27 -16.77 20.85
C LEU A 447 -5.42 -17.58 21.45
N GLY A 448 -5.18 -18.23 22.59
CA GLY A 448 -6.16 -19.08 23.27
C GLY A 448 -6.32 -20.46 22.65
N HIS A 449 -5.35 -20.93 21.84
CA HIS A 449 -5.41 -22.25 21.21
C HIS A 449 -5.51 -23.38 22.23
N GLU A 450 -4.95 -23.25 23.44
CA GLU A 450 -5.03 -24.25 24.50
C GLU A 450 -6.47 -24.47 24.95
N TYR A 451 -7.22 -23.38 25.15
CA TYR A 451 -8.64 -23.42 25.48
C TYR A 451 -9.45 -23.96 24.31
N TYR A 452 -9.23 -23.43 23.10
CA TYR A 452 -9.94 -23.87 21.91
C TYR A 452 -9.75 -25.36 21.63
N ASN A 453 -8.52 -25.86 21.74
CA ASN A 453 -8.17 -27.25 21.49
C ASN A 453 -8.74 -28.20 22.55
N LYS A 454 -8.94 -27.73 23.79
CA LYS A 454 -9.47 -28.52 24.91
C LYS A 454 -11.00 -28.45 25.04
N LEU A 455 -11.57 -27.27 24.86
CA LEU A 455 -12.99 -26.96 25.13
C LEU A 455 -13.84 -26.86 23.86
N GLY A 456 -13.20 -26.74 22.69
CA GLY A 456 -13.88 -26.46 21.42
C GLY A 456 -14.31 -25.00 21.25
N TYR A 457 -13.91 -24.10 22.14
CA TYR A 457 -14.10 -22.65 22.03
C TYR A 457 -13.09 -21.91 22.91
N VAL A 458 -12.85 -20.63 22.61
CA VAL A 458 -12.11 -19.71 23.48
C VAL A 458 -13.11 -19.10 24.46
N PRO A 459 -12.92 -19.24 25.79
CA PRO A 459 -13.82 -18.63 26.77
C PRO A 459 -13.71 -17.10 26.80
N CYS A 460 -14.77 -16.43 27.23
CA CYS A 460 -14.79 -14.96 27.35
C CYS A 460 -14.37 -14.43 28.73
N ASP A 461 -14.20 -15.29 29.73
CA ASP A 461 -13.87 -14.96 31.12
C ASP A 461 -12.41 -15.32 31.48
N VAL A 462 -11.54 -15.48 30.49
CA VAL A 462 -10.12 -15.88 30.64
C VAL A 462 -9.14 -14.83 30.12
N GLU A 463 -9.54 -13.54 30.17
CA GLU A 463 -8.73 -12.40 29.73
C GLU A 463 -8.31 -12.43 28.25
N ILE A 464 -9.05 -13.17 27.42
CA ILE A 464 -8.89 -13.18 25.96
C ILE A 464 -10.09 -12.48 25.33
N ASN A 465 -9.88 -11.26 24.87
CA ASN A 465 -10.88 -10.49 24.13
C ASN A 465 -11.17 -11.10 22.75
N GLU A 466 -12.33 -10.75 22.21
CA GLU A 466 -12.85 -11.20 20.91
C GLU A 466 -12.96 -12.73 20.79
N SER A 467 -13.12 -13.42 21.93
CA SER A 467 -13.10 -14.87 22.08
C SER A 467 -14.11 -15.62 21.20
N ALA A 468 -15.34 -15.08 21.05
CA ALA A 468 -16.35 -15.68 20.19
C ALA A 468 -15.99 -15.52 18.71
N ALA A 469 -15.54 -14.33 18.30
CA ALA A 469 -15.08 -14.09 16.93
C ALA A 469 -13.88 -14.97 16.57
N ARG A 470 -12.90 -15.12 17.48
CA ARG A 470 -11.76 -16.02 17.34
C ARG A 470 -12.21 -17.47 17.17
N THR A 471 -13.13 -17.94 17.99
CA THR A 471 -13.65 -19.32 17.92
C THR A 471 -14.29 -19.61 16.57
N LEU A 472 -15.10 -18.69 16.05
CA LEU A 472 -15.79 -18.84 14.76
C LEU A 472 -14.79 -18.89 13.61
N GLU A 473 -13.83 -17.96 13.58
CA GLU A 473 -12.79 -17.94 12.54
C GLU A 473 -11.81 -19.13 12.66
N TYR A 474 -11.52 -19.62 13.87
CA TYR A 474 -10.73 -20.83 14.05
C TYR A 474 -11.45 -22.08 13.56
N ALA A 475 -12.76 -22.19 13.75
CA ALA A 475 -13.56 -23.29 13.22
C ALA A 475 -13.54 -23.30 11.68
N TYR A 476 -13.66 -22.12 11.05
CA TYR A 476 -13.48 -21.98 9.60
C TYR A 476 -12.05 -22.32 9.15
N ALA A 477 -11.01 -21.82 9.84
CA ALA A 477 -9.63 -22.15 9.53
C ALA A 477 -9.38 -23.66 9.62
N ASP A 478 -9.92 -24.34 10.64
CA ASP A 478 -9.85 -25.80 10.76
C ASP A 478 -10.56 -26.54 9.62
N TRP A 479 -11.68 -26.01 9.12
CA TRP A 479 -12.32 -26.54 7.91
C TRP A 479 -11.36 -26.44 6.70
N THR A 480 -10.66 -25.32 6.53
CA THR A 480 -9.72 -25.15 5.41
C THR A 480 -8.53 -26.10 5.51
N ILE A 481 -8.00 -26.32 6.72
CA ILE A 481 -6.96 -27.31 7.01
C ILE A 481 -7.48 -28.72 6.71
N TYR A 482 -8.70 -29.07 7.15
CA TYR A 482 -9.33 -30.35 6.83
C TYR A 482 -9.41 -30.60 5.32
N LYS A 483 -9.86 -29.61 4.55
CA LYS A 483 -9.98 -29.71 3.10
C LYS A 483 -8.62 -29.90 2.43
N LEU A 484 -7.61 -29.15 2.85
CA LEU A 484 -6.25 -29.28 2.34
C LEU A 484 -5.62 -30.62 2.72
N ALA A 485 -5.78 -31.06 3.97
CA ALA A 485 -5.28 -32.34 4.48
C ALA A 485 -5.82 -33.52 3.65
N ARG A 486 -7.10 -33.48 3.27
CA ARG A 486 -7.69 -34.46 2.36
C ARG A 486 -7.08 -34.43 0.96
N ALA A 487 -6.88 -33.23 0.41
CA ALA A 487 -6.27 -33.08 -0.92
C ALA A 487 -4.82 -33.58 -0.94
N LEU A 488 -4.07 -33.38 0.14
CA LEU A 488 -2.70 -33.86 0.35
C LEU A 488 -2.62 -35.32 0.83
N LYS A 489 -3.76 -36.01 1.03
CA LYS A 489 -3.83 -37.39 1.53
C LYS A 489 -3.06 -37.58 2.85
N ARG A 490 -3.18 -36.62 3.75
CA ARG A 490 -2.57 -36.66 5.08
C ARG A 490 -3.08 -37.83 5.92
N PRO A 491 -2.38 -38.23 6.99
CA PRO A 491 -2.83 -39.32 7.87
C PRO A 491 -4.28 -39.12 8.33
N GLN A 492 -5.06 -40.21 8.36
CA GLN A 492 -6.48 -40.16 8.72
C GLN A 492 -6.73 -39.51 10.09
N LYS A 493 -5.79 -39.65 11.04
CA LYS A 493 -5.84 -38.98 12.35
C LYS A 493 -5.87 -37.46 12.23
N GLU A 494 -5.02 -36.87 11.37
CA GLU A 494 -5.02 -35.41 11.13
C GLU A 494 -6.34 -34.98 10.47
N ILE A 495 -6.79 -35.72 9.45
CA ILE A 495 -8.04 -35.42 8.74
C ILE A 495 -9.24 -35.45 9.69
N SER A 496 -9.35 -36.48 10.54
CA SER A 496 -10.44 -36.61 11.50
C SER A 496 -10.43 -35.51 12.56
N LEU A 497 -9.24 -35.11 13.05
CA LEU A 497 -9.12 -34.03 14.03
C LEU A 497 -9.70 -32.71 13.52
N PHE A 498 -9.32 -32.29 12.31
CA PHE A 498 -9.83 -31.03 11.74
C PHE A 498 -11.27 -31.15 11.23
N ALA A 499 -11.73 -32.36 10.88
CA ALA A 499 -13.16 -32.60 10.59
C ALA A 499 -14.03 -32.40 11.84
N GLU A 500 -13.53 -32.74 13.02
CA GLU A 500 -14.22 -32.50 14.30
C GLU A 500 -14.17 -31.01 14.67
N ARG A 501 -12.98 -30.41 14.69
CA ARG A 501 -12.80 -29.00 15.11
C ARG A 501 -13.51 -28.00 14.19
N CYS A 502 -13.70 -28.30 12.91
CA CYS A 502 -14.44 -27.39 12.05
C CYS A 502 -15.94 -27.22 12.42
N LEU A 503 -16.46 -28.05 13.32
CA LEU A 503 -17.81 -27.93 13.87
C LEU A 503 -17.87 -27.10 15.16
N ASN A 504 -16.75 -26.55 15.63
CA ASN A 504 -16.64 -25.83 16.91
C ASN A 504 -17.50 -24.55 16.98
N TYR A 505 -17.92 -23.97 15.85
CA TYR A 505 -18.88 -22.85 15.83
C TYR A 505 -20.16 -23.18 16.62
N ARG A 506 -20.56 -24.46 16.66
CA ARG A 506 -21.77 -24.93 17.38
C ARG A 506 -21.67 -24.72 18.89
N ASN A 507 -20.46 -24.64 19.45
CA ASN A 507 -20.24 -24.49 20.88
C ASN A 507 -20.64 -23.12 21.42
N LEU A 508 -20.80 -22.12 20.54
CA LEU A 508 -21.18 -20.76 20.90
C LEU A 508 -22.61 -20.39 20.48
N TYR A 509 -23.31 -21.27 19.78
CA TYR A 509 -24.69 -21.02 19.38
C TYR A 509 -25.61 -21.10 20.61
N SER A 510 -26.22 -19.98 20.98
CA SER A 510 -27.20 -19.92 22.07
C SER A 510 -28.60 -20.24 21.52
N PRO A 511 -29.22 -21.37 21.90
CA PRO A 511 -30.56 -21.72 21.39
C PRO A 511 -31.65 -20.76 21.86
N GLU A 512 -31.47 -20.13 23.02
CA GLU A 512 -32.38 -19.13 23.61
C GLU A 512 -32.51 -17.90 22.70
N TYR A 513 -31.39 -17.36 22.23
CA TYR A 513 -31.35 -16.15 21.41
C TYR A 513 -31.23 -16.42 19.91
N LYS A 514 -30.94 -17.67 19.51
CA LYS A 514 -30.62 -18.08 18.13
C LYS A 514 -29.46 -17.30 17.52
N LEU A 515 -28.50 -16.94 18.36
CA LEU A 515 -27.36 -16.07 18.05
C LEU A 515 -26.09 -16.65 18.68
N MET A 516 -24.93 -16.29 18.14
CA MET A 516 -23.65 -16.61 18.75
C MET A 516 -23.45 -15.78 20.02
N ARG A 517 -22.97 -16.41 21.09
CA ARG A 517 -22.82 -15.77 22.40
C ARG A 517 -21.51 -16.21 23.06
N GLY A 518 -20.85 -15.28 23.74
CA GLY A 518 -19.68 -15.59 24.56
C GLY A 518 -20.00 -16.70 25.57
N ARG A 519 -19.04 -17.57 25.81
CA ARG A 519 -19.19 -18.72 26.71
C ARG A 519 -18.05 -18.73 27.70
N ASN A 520 -18.39 -18.90 28.97
CA ASN A 520 -17.44 -18.93 30.08
C ASN A 520 -16.69 -20.27 30.10
N GLN A 521 -15.57 -20.33 30.81
CA GLN A 521 -14.73 -21.52 30.87
C GLN A 521 -15.45 -22.72 31.50
N ASP A 522 -16.40 -22.47 32.42
CA ASP A 522 -17.24 -23.50 33.05
C ASP A 522 -18.34 -24.07 32.13
N GLY A 523 -18.47 -23.53 30.91
CA GLY A 523 -19.45 -23.94 29.92
C GLY A 523 -20.78 -23.19 29.97
N SER A 524 -20.99 -22.28 30.93
CA SER A 524 -22.15 -21.39 30.97
C SER A 524 -22.04 -20.29 29.91
N PHE A 525 -23.17 -19.81 29.39
CA PHE A 525 -23.16 -18.65 28.49
C PHE A 525 -23.01 -17.35 29.28
N GLN A 526 -22.20 -16.43 28.77
CA GLN A 526 -21.93 -15.10 29.35
C GLN A 526 -23.22 -14.34 29.63
N SER A 527 -23.41 -13.84 30.85
CA SER A 527 -24.61 -13.09 31.27
C SER A 527 -24.22 -11.80 32.02
N PRO A 528 -24.93 -10.68 31.85
CA PRO A 528 -26.08 -10.46 30.96
C PRO A 528 -25.69 -10.41 29.47
N PHE A 529 -26.55 -10.93 28.58
CA PHE A 529 -26.31 -10.91 27.14
C PHE A 529 -27.00 -9.71 26.47
N ASN A 530 -26.23 -8.96 25.70
CA ASN A 530 -26.73 -7.91 24.82
C ASN A 530 -26.25 -8.18 23.38
N PRO A 531 -27.14 -8.61 22.45
CA PRO A 531 -26.75 -9.01 21.11
C PRO A 531 -26.25 -7.86 20.24
N THR A 532 -26.53 -6.60 20.62
CA THR A 532 -26.09 -5.41 19.89
C THR A 532 -24.83 -4.77 20.49
N LYS A 533 -24.26 -5.35 21.56
CA LYS A 533 -22.99 -4.87 22.13
C LYS A 533 -21.85 -5.15 21.15
N TRP A 534 -21.17 -4.09 20.72
CA TRP A 534 -19.98 -4.20 19.87
C TRP A 534 -18.73 -4.49 20.71
N GLY A 535 -17.78 -5.23 20.15
CA GLY A 535 -16.54 -5.59 20.84
C GLY A 535 -16.74 -6.74 21.84
N ASP A 536 -15.92 -6.75 22.91
CA ASP A 536 -15.97 -7.74 23.99
C ASP A 536 -15.75 -9.17 23.49
N ALA A 537 -16.80 -9.96 23.29
CA ALA A 537 -16.69 -11.30 22.69
C ALA A 537 -16.47 -11.27 21.17
N PHE A 538 -16.75 -10.15 20.51
CA PHE A 538 -16.63 -9.97 19.07
C PHE A 538 -15.61 -8.88 18.71
N THR A 539 -15.18 -8.84 17.45
CA THR A 539 -14.34 -7.76 16.91
C THR A 539 -15.14 -6.98 15.86
N GLU A 540 -14.94 -5.66 15.73
CA GLU A 540 -15.51 -4.81 14.66
C GLU A 540 -17.03 -5.01 14.41
N GLY A 541 -17.78 -5.40 15.46
CA GLY A 541 -19.16 -5.83 15.30
C GLY A 541 -19.74 -6.44 16.57
N ASN A 542 -20.95 -6.98 16.45
CA ASN A 542 -21.69 -7.62 17.53
C ASN A 542 -22.21 -9.00 17.06
N SER A 543 -23.02 -9.64 17.90
CA SER A 543 -23.55 -10.99 17.64
C SER A 543 -24.39 -11.08 16.36
N TRP A 544 -25.15 -10.03 16.00
CA TRP A 544 -25.93 -10.00 14.75
C TRP A 544 -25.07 -10.06 13.50
N HIS A 545 -23.83 -9.55 13.57
CA HIS A 545 -22.89 -9.62 12.45
C HIS A 545 -22.16 -10.97 12.43
N TYR A 546 -21.64 -11.40 13.58
CA TYR A 546 -20.77 -12.58 13.66
C TYR A 546 -21.52 -13.91 13.66
N THR A 547 -22.84 -13.94 13.87
CA THR A 547 -23.62 -15.20 13.84
C THR A 547 -23.57 -15.91 12.48
N TRP A 548 -23.28 -15.18 11.40
CA TRP A 548 -23.24 -15.71 10.03
C TRP A 548 -21.88 -16.28 9.62
N SER A 549 -20.86 -16.14 10.46
CA SER A 549 -19.47 -16.55 10.20
C SER A 549 -19.27 -18.05 10.31
#